data_AF-A0A015J7W5-F1
#
_entry.id   AF-A0A015J7W5-F1
#
_cell.length_a   1.000
_cell.length_b   1.000
_cell.length_c   1.000
_cell.angle_alpha   90.00
_cell.angle_beta   90.00
_cell.angle_gamma   90.00
#
_symmetry.space_group_name_H-M   'P 1'
#
loop_
_entity.id
_entity.type
_entity.pdbx_description
1 polymer ?
#
loop_
_entity_poly.entity_id
_entity_poly.type
_entity_poly.pdbx_seq_one_letter_code
_entity_poly.pdbx_strand_id
1 'polypeptide(L)'
;MIKTGNWIPDELHVMLRITDVLLGCFFYQLMEDINQFKKSTSTLIEQEMHRIGITHFQFYESKTKGKYDWTTLNGVEKLNVLKNFEVTRSVSGDHGRKMEFLWHEFLRLYLFLRQDHITEEEIDSFEQAAKSWILKFCEPTIGKSNSANKKKKGMFNPTDITPYMHIFAHYIPQFFRILKSKNLQFKHFSTSSLEKKNHMHVWVFFGATTMGGGNKANSVVHNILTYENRQLYFLMNNIPKSIVQKTIVLKE
;
A
#
# COMPACT_ATOMS: atom_id res chain seq x y z
N MET A 1 -11.85 -4.36 25.58
CA MET A 1 -10.55 -3.86 25.08
C MET A 1 -9.62 -5.07 24.95
N ILE A 2 -9.08 -5.35 23.77
CA ILE A 2 -8.21 -6.52 23.54
C ILE A 2 -6.87 -6.26 24.25
N LYS A 3 -6.37 -7.23 25.03
CA LYS A 3 -5.05 -7.10 25.70
C LYS A 3 -3.96 -6.93 24.63
N THR A 4 -3.20 -5.83 24.70
CA THR A 4 -2.17 -5.42 23.72
C THR A 4 -0.93 -6.33 23.68
N GLY A 5 -0.86 -7.37 24.54
CA GLY A 5 0.27 -8.30 24.59
C GLY A 5 0.23 -9.47 23.60
N ASN A 6 -0.91 -9.72 22.94
CA ASN A 6 -1.15 -10.97 22.19
C ASN A 6 -1.32 -10.78 20.67
N TRP A 7 -1.21 -9.56 20.17
CA TRP A 7 -1.40 -9.25 18.76
C TRP A 7 -0.49 -8.10 18.37
N ILE A 8 -0.20 -7.97 17.09
CA ILE A 8 0.58 -6.87 16.52
C ILE A 8 -0.06 -6.48 15.19
N PRO A 9 -0.19 -5.17 14.89
CA PRO A 9 -0.65 -4.74 13.59
C PRO A 9 0.33 -5.17 12.51
N ASP A 10 -0.22 -5.59 11.38
CA ASP A 10 0.57 -5.95 10.22
C ASP A 10 1.07 -4.70 9.48
N GLU A 11 2.39 -4.53 9.48
CA GLU A 11 3.11 -3.44 8.82
C GLU A 11 2.74 -3.27 7.34
N LEU A 12 2.68 -4.35 6.58
CA LEU A 12 2.39 -4.28 5.15
C LEU A 12 0.95 -3.83 4.92
N HIS A 13 0.01 -4.39 5.67
CA HIS A 13 -1.40 -4.06 5.52
C HIS A 13 -1.74 -2.65 5.99
N VAL A 14 -1.00 -2.08 6.94
CA VAL A 14 -1.09 -0.65 7.28
C VAL A 14 -0.81 0.20 6.03
N MET A 15 0.27 -0.08 5.29
CA MET A 15 0.56 0.64 4.04
C MET A 15 -0.52 0.41 2.98
N LEU A 16 -0.88 -0.84 2.73
CA LEU A 16 -1.82 -1.17 1.66
C LEU A 16 -3.18 -0.50 1.87
N ARG A 17 -3.70 -0.54 3.11
CA ARG A 17 -5.05 -0.09 3.45
C ARG A 17 -5.14 1.43 3.57
N ILE A 18 -4.13 2.07 4.15
CA ILE A 18 -4.13 3.53 4.23
C ILE A 18 -3.91 4.14 2.84
N THR A 19 -3.07 3.53 1.99
CA THR A 19 -2.91 3.99 0.60
C THR A 19 -4.22 3.86 -0.19
N ASP A 20 -5.00 2.80 0.01
CA ASP A 20 -6.33 2.66 -0.61
C ASP A 20 -7.27 3.80 -0.20
N VAL A 21 -7.25 4.21 1.08
CA VAL A 21 -8.04 5.33 1.57
C VAL A 21 -7.57 6.64 0.93
N LEU A 22 -6.27 6.90 0.91
CA LEU A 22 -5.70 8.11 0.31
C LEU A 22 -6.06 8.24 -1.17
N LEU A 23 -5.92 7.16 -1.94
CA LEU A 23 -6.29 7.11 -3.35
C LEU A 23 -7.79 7.22 -3.56
N GLY A 24 -8.59 6.49 -2.79
CA GLY A 24 -10.04 6.54 -2.87
C GLY A 24 -10.56 7.94 -2.61
N CYS A 25 -10.18 8.54 -1.48
CA CYS A 25 -10.57 9.90 -1.13
C CYS A 25 -10.11 10.92 -2.20
N PHE A 26 -8.89 10.77 -2.72
CA PHE A 26 -8.37 11.62 -3.80
C PHE A 26 -9.23 11.52 -5.07
N PHE A 27 -9.47 10.31 -5.57
CA PHE A 27 -10.23 10.10 -6.79
C PHE A 27 -11.69 10.51 -6.64
N TYR A 28 -12.34 10.19 -5.51
CA TYR A 28 -13.72 10.61 -5.27
C TYR A 28 -13.88 12.12 -5.24
N GLN A 29 -12.91 12.86 -4.67
CA GLN A 29 -12.94 14.32 -4.73
C GLN A 29 -12.82 14.86 -6.15
N LEU A 30 -12.01 14.24 -6.99
CA LEU A 30 -11.87 14.64 -8.39
C LEU A 30 -13.09 14.28 -9.22
N MET A 31 -13.82 13.24 -8.83
CA MET A 31 -15.07 12.82 -9.46
C MET A 31 -16.29 13.63 -8.98
N GLU A 32 -16.14 14.56 -8.02
CA GLU A 32 -17.23 15.50 -7.63
C GLU A 32 -17.72 16.32 -8.84
N ASP A 33 -16.80 16.77 -9.71
CA ASP A 33 -17.12 17.33 -11.02
C ASP A 33 -16.82 16.30 -12.12
N ILE A 34 -17.78 15.42 -12.37
CA ILE A 34 -17.63 14.33 -13.33
C ILE A 34 -17.40 14.82 -14.77
N ASN A 35 -17.90 16.00 -15.11
CA ASN A 35 -17.73 16.56 -16.45
C ASN A 35 -16.29 17.04 -16.67
N GLN A 36 -15.74 17.75 -15.69
CA GLN A 36 -14.32 18.14 -15.70
C GLN A 36 -13.41 16.90 -15.64
N PHE A 37 -13.77 15.92 -14.81
CA PHE A 37 -13.03 14.68 -14.66
C PHE A 37 -12.87 13.92 -15.98
N LYS A 38 -13.97 13.73 -16.71
CA LYS A 38 -13.98 13.07 -18.03
C LYS A 38 -13.23 13.88 -19.09
N LYS A 39 -13.30 15.21 -19.01
CA LYS A 39 -12.73 16.10 -20.04
C LYS A 39 -11.21 16.19 -19.96
N SER A 40 -10.64 16.25 -18.76
CA SER A 40 -9.20 16.51 -18.60
C SER A 40 -8.54 15.81 -17.41
N THR A 41 -9.19 15.75 -16.25
CA THR A 41 -8.51 15.33 -15.01
C THR A 41 -8.10 13.85 -15.04
N SER A 42 -8.95 12.98 -15.59
CA SER A 42 -8.65 11.55 -15.75
C SER A 42 -7.37 11.33 -16.56
N THR A 43 -7.26 11.97 -17.72
CA THR A 43 -6.09 11.87 -18.61
C THR A 43 -4.80 12.37 -17.94
N LEU A 44 -4.86 13.47 -17.17
CA LEU A 44 -3.69 13.98 -16.45
C LEU A 44 -3.19 12.99 -15.40
N ILE A 45 -4.09 12.37 -14.65
CA ILE A 45 -3.73 11.36 -13.65
C ILE A 45 -3.17 10.10 -14.31
N GLU A 46 -3.79 9.63 -15.39
CA GLU A 46 -3.32 8.46 -16.13
C GLU A 46 -1.92 8.70 -16.68
N GLN A 47 -1.67 9.85 -17.30
CA GLN A 47 -0.33 10.24 -17.76
C GLN A 47 0.70 10.27 -16.62
N GLU A 48 0.31 10.78 -15.46
CA GLU A 48 1.19 10.82 -14.29
C GLU A 48 1.48 9.42 -13.72
N MET A 49 0.48 8.53 -13.69
CA MET A 49 0.67 7.12 -13.33
C MET A 49 1.57 6.40 -14.33
N HIS A 50 1.42 6.68 -15.63
CA HIS A 50 2.26 6.11 -16.68
C HIS A 50 3.71 6.60 -16.56
N ARG A 51 3.91 7.87 -16.23
CA ARG A 51 5.23 8.48 -15.99
C ARG A 51 6.02 7.73 -14.92
N ILE A 52 5.35 7.31 -13.85
CA ILE A 52 6.00 6.57 -12.75
C ILE A 52 6.12 5.06 -13.02
N GLY A 53 5.78 4.60 -14.23
CA GLY A 53 5.94 3.21 -14.66
C GLY A 53 4.70 2.32 -14.48
N ILE A 54 3.54 2.87 -14.12
CA ILE A 54 2.27 2.14 -14.00
C ILE A 54 1.46 2.33 -15.30
N THR A 55 1.99 1.81 -16.41
CA THR A 55 1.49 2.08 -17.78
C THR A 55 0.11 1.50 -18.08
N HIS A 56 -0.37 0.57 -17.26
CA HIS A 56 -1.67 -0.08 -17.42
C HIS A 56 -2.77 0.56 -16.56
N PHE A 57 -2.44 1.63 -15.82
CA PHE A 57 -3.42 2.35 -15.02
C PHE A 57 -4.39 3.12 -15.92
N GLN A 58 -5.68 2.96 -15.68
CA GLN A 58 -6.75 3.68 -16.35
C GLN A 58 -7.99 3.77 -15.46
N PHE A 59 -8.81 4.79 -15.70
CA PHE A 59 -10.16 4.88 -15.18
C PHE A 59 -11.15 4.23 -16.16
N TYR A 60 -12.18 3.58 -15.62
CA TYR A 60 -13.22 2.97 -16.43
C TYR A 60 -14.60 3.15 -15.79
N GLU A 61 -15.64 3.16 -16.61
CA GLU A 61 -17.01 3.25 -16.08
C GLU A 61 -17.38 1.94 -15.38
N SER A 62 -17.86 2.05 -14.15
CA SER A 62 -18.32 0.92 -13.38
C SER A 62 -19.60 0.35 -13.99
N LYS A 63 -20.05 -0.82 -13.48
CA LYS A 63 -21.36 -1.39 -13.86
C LYS A 63 -22.54 -0.46 -13.55
N THR A 64 -22.36 0.51 -12.65
CA THR A 64 -23.35 1.54 -12.34
C THR A 64 -23.07 2.77 -13.21
N LYS A 65 -24.05 3.13 -14.05
CA LYS A 65 -23.94 4.28 -14.96
C LYS A 65 -23.59 5.55 -14.20
N GLY A 66 -22.57 6.27 -14.66
CA GLY A 66 -22.12 7.52 -14.03
C GLY A 66 -21.21 7.35 -12.81
N LYS A 67 -20.79 6.13 -12.46
CA LYS A 67 -19.71 5.88 -11.49
C LYS A 67 -18.48 5.36 -12.20
N TYR A 68 -17.31 5.80 -11.75
CA TYR A 68 -16.01 5.38 -12.28
C TYR A 68 -15.26 4.55 -11.25
N ASP A 69 -14.66 3.47 -11.74
CA ASP A 69 -13.68 2.67 -11.04
C ASP A 69 -12.30 2.90 -11.69
N TRP A 70 -11.25 2.35 -11.09
CA TRP A 70 -9.88 2.47 -11.56
C TRP A 70 -9.14 1.15 -11.43
N THR A 71 -8.06 1.01 -12.21
CA THR A 71 -7.16 -0.14 -12.14
C THR A 71 -6.67 -0.37 -10.71
N THR A 72 -6.85 -1.59 -10.19
CA THR A 72 -6.35 -1.97 -8.86
C THR A 72 -4.83 -2.01 -8.83
N LEU A 73 -4.23 -1.39 -7.81
CA LEU A 73 -2.78 -1.37 -7.63
C LEU A 73 -2.31 -2.46 -6.66
N ASN A 74 -1.23 -3.14 -7.01
CA ASN A 74 -0.54 -4.06 -6.11
C ASN A 74 0.33 -3.31 -5.07
N GLY A 75 0.92 -4.02 -4.12
CA GLY A 75 1.69 -3.40 -3.05
C GLY A 75 2.95 -2.64 -3.50
N VAL A 76 3.60 -3.09 -4.59
CA VAL A 76 4.77 -2.40 -5.15
C VAL A 76 4.35 -1.12 -5.84
N GLU A 77 3.27 -1.16 -6.61
CA GLU A 77 2.68 -0.02 -7.29
C GLU A 77 2.18 1.03 -6.30
N LYS A 78 1.47 0.63 -5.24
CA LYS A 78 1.03 1.54 -4.17
C LYS A 78 2.20 2.28 -3.53
N LEU A 79 3.28 1.56 -3.23
CA LEU A 79 4.48 2.18 -2.68
C LEU A 79 5.17 3.12 -3.68
N ASN A 80 5.13 2.78 -4.97
CA ASN A 80 5.65 3.63 -6.04
C ASN A 80 4.85 4.93 -6.18
N VAL A 81 3.52 4.84 -6.10
CA VAL A 81 2.62 6.00 -6.09
C VAL A 81 2.96 6.93 -4.93
N LEU A 82 3.04 6.41 -3.70
CA LEU A 82 3.39 7.24 -2.54
C LEU A 82 4.75 7.95 -2.65
N LYS A 83 5.70 7.36 -3.40
CA LYS A 83 7.07 7.88 -3.55
C LYS A 83 7.20 8.90 -4.67
N ASN A 84 6.56 8.63 -5.79
CA ASN A 84 6.93 9.25 -7.07
C ASN A 84 5.77 9.99 -7.75
N PHE A 85 4.52 9.80 -7.32
CA PHE A 85 3.37 10.47 -7.92
C PHE A 85 3.29 11.92 -7.45
N GLU A 86 3.32 12.87 -8.38
CA GLU A 86 3.24 14.31 -8.05
C GLU A 86 1.78 14.78 -8.15
N VAL A 87 1.10 14.90 -7.00
CA VAL A 87 -0.32 15.30 -6.96
C VAL A 87 -0.51 16.69 -7.55
N THR A 88 0.47 17.58 -7.38
CA THR A 88 0.43 18.96 -7.88
C THR A 88 0.38 19.07 -9.40
N ARG A 89 0.79 18.03 -10.14
CA ARG A 89 0.62 17.96 -11.60
C ARG A 89 -0.82 17.72 -12.02
N SER A 90 -1.57 17.00 -11.21
CA SER A 90 -2.98 16.65 -11.48
C SER A 90 -3.96 17.63 -10.83
N VAL A 91 -3.58 18.22 -9.70
CA VAL A 91 -4.41 19.14 -8.90
C VAL A 91 -3.61 20.38 -8.57
N SER A 92 -3.96 21.51 -9.19
CA SER A 92 -3.27 22.78 -8.95
C SER A 92 -3.69 23.46 -7.65
N GLY A 93 -2.83 24.35 -7.17
CA GLY A 93 -3.13 25.26 -6.04
C GLY A 93 -2.82 24.69 -4.66
N ASP A 94 -3.34 25.34 -3.63
CA ASP A 94 -3.06 25.01 -2.22
C ASP A 94 -3.57 23.62 -1.83
N HIS A 95 -4.72 23.22 -2.39
CA HIS A 95 -5.34 21.92 -2.13
C HIS A 95 -4.44 20.77 -2.57
N GLY A 96 -3.92 20.82 -3.81
CA GLY A 96 -3.00 19.80 -4.33
C GLY A 96 -1.72 19.68 -3.49
N ARG A 97 -1.13 20.80 -3.08
CA ARG A 97 0.08 20.83 -2.23
C ARG A 97 -0.17 20.18 -0.86
N LYS A 98 -1.31 20.45 -0.24
CA LYS A 98 -1.68 19.83 1.04
C LYS A 98 -1.91 18.32 0.90
N MET A 99 -2.50 17.89 -0.21
CA MET A 99 -2.75 16.48 -0.52
C MET A 99 -1.43 15.73 -0.74
N GLU A 100 -0.53 16.33 -1.50
CA GLU A 100 0.84 15.83 -1.70
C GLU A 100 1.61 15.72 -0.37
N PHE A 101 1.51 16.75 0.47
CA PHE A 101 2.08 16.70 1.83
C PHE A 101 1.56 15.51 2.63
N LEU A 102 0.25 15.21 2.58
CA LEU A 102 -0.31 14.07 3.31
C LEU A 102 0.25 12.73 2.83
N TRP A 103 0.47 12.58 1.53
CA TRP A 103 1.01 11.35 0.95
C TRP A 103 2.47 11.16 1.34
N HIS A 104 3.28 12.21 1.21
CA HIS A 104 4.69 12.18 1.62
C HIS A 104 4.86 11.99 3.13
N GLU A 105 4.03 12.64 3.93
CA GLU A 105 4.09 12.49 5.38
C GLU A 105 3.65 11.08 5.81
N PHE A 106 2.64 10.51 5.16
CA PHE A 106 2.28 9.11 5.38
C PHE A 106 3.43 8.17 5.00
N LEU A 107 4.05 8.37 3.84
CA LEU A 107 5.21 7.58 3.41
C LEU A 107 6.36 7.67 4.42
N ARG A 108 6.69 8.88 4.91
CA ARG A 108 7.72 9.11 5.92
C ARG A 108 7.44 8.32 7.20
N LEU A 109 6.22 8.40 7.71
CA LEU A 109 5.79 7.68 8.91
C LEU A 109 5.74 6.16 8.67
N TYR A 110 5.36 5.71 7.48
CA TYR A 110 5.40 4.29 7.13
C TYR A 110 6.83 3.74 7.09
N LEU A 111 7.76 4.46 6.47
CA LEU A 111 9.18 4.05 6.43
C LEU A 111 9.79 3.99 7.84
N PHE A 112 9.31 4.80 8.77
CA PHE A 112 9.68 4.73 10.19
C PHE A 112 9.32 3.38 10.82
N LEU A 113 8.22 2.73 10.42
CA LEU A 113 7.86 1.37 10.88
C LEU A 113 8.92 0.32 10.55
N ARG A 114 9.77 0.60 9.56
CA ARG A 114 10.82 -0.30 9.06
C ARG A 114 12.19 0.00 9.65
N GLN A 115 12.32 1.01 10.51
CA GLN A 115 13.59 1.39 11.12
C GLN A 115 14.02 0.41 12.22
N ASP A 116 15.33 0.38 12.41
CA ASP A 116 15.99 -0.44 13.41
C ASP A 116 16.36 0.40 14.63
N HIS A 117 16.29 -0.20 15.81
CA HIS A 117 16.79 0.38 17.06
C HIS A 117 16.19 1.75 17.43
N ILE A 118 14.86 1.86 17.33
CA ILE A 118 14.10 3.10 17.60
C ILE A 118 14.22 3.54 19.08
N THR A 119 14.55 4.81 19.33
CA THR A 119 14.63 5.40 20.68
C THR A 119 13.27 5.83 21.24
N GLU A 120 13.16 6.17 22.54
CA GLU A 120 11.86 6.62 23.09
C GLU A 120 11.45 7.98 22.51
N GLU A 121 12.42 8.87 22.32
CA GLU A 121 12.22 10.21 21.78
C GLU A 121 11.74 10.15 20.32
N GLU A 122 12.24 9.18 19.55
CA GLU A 122 11.78 8.90 18.20
C GLU A 122 10.35 8.33 18.19
N ILE A 123 9.99 7.48 19.15
CA ILE A 123 8.62 6.97 19.32
C ILE A 123 7.66 8.12 19.65
N ASP A 124 8.04 9.02 20.57
CA ASP A 124 7.22 10.17 20.94
C ASP A 124 7.03 11.12 19.74
N SER A 125 8.10 11.35 18.98
CA SER A 125 8.07 12.16 17.76
C SER A 125 7.16 11.53 16.69
N PHE A 126 7.24 10.20 16.52
CA PHE A 126 6.35 9.46 15.64
C PHE A 126 4.88 9.58 16.08
N GLU A 127 4.59 9.41 17.37
CA GLU A 127 3.24 9.50 17.92
C GLU A 127 2.61 10.87 17.68
N GLN A 128 3.36 11.94 17.94
CA GLN A 128 2.90 13.31 17.68
C GLN A 128 2.66 13.56 16.20
N ALA A 129 3.59 13.12 15.33
CA ALA A 129 3.48 13.29 13.90
C ALA A 129 2.31 12.48 13.30
N ALA A 130 2.10 11.23 13.74
CA ALA A 130 0.98 10.41 13.28
C ALA A 130 -0.39 10.98 13.70
N LYS A 131 -0.51 11.50 14.92
CA LYS A 131 -1.71 12.22 15.38
C LYS A 131 -1.93 13.51 14.59
N SER A 132 -0.88 14.29 14.36
CA SER A 132 -0.94 15.51 13.53
C SER A 132 -1.36 15.20 12.09
N TRP A 133 -0.86 14.10 11.53
CA TRP A 133 -1.23 13.63 10.20
C TRP A 133 -2.72 13.30 10.10
N ILE A 134 -3.31 12.60 11.08
CA ILE A 134 -4.76 12.36 11.14
C ILE A 134 -5.55 13.69 11.24
N LEU A 135 -5.09 14.63 12.06
CA LEU A 135 -5.75 15.94 12.18
C LEU A 135 -5.72 16.73 10.86
N LYS A 136 -4.61 16.68 10.12
CA LYS A 136 -4.49 17.30 8.80
C LYS A 136 -5.34 16.59 7.75
N PHE A 137 -5.42 15.25 7.81
CA PHE A 137 -6.30 14.46 6.97
C PHE A 137 -7.77 14.88 7.14
N CYS A 138 -8.19 15.20 8.37
CA CYS A 138 -9.54 15.66 8.71
C CYS A 138 -9.69 17.19 8.82
N GLU A 139 -8.81 18.00 8.20
CA GLU A 139 -8.92 19.46 8.27
C GLU A 139 -10.31 19.89 7.76
N PRO A 140 -11.16 20.53 8.60
CA PRO A 140 -12.52 20.82 8.22
C PRO A 140 -12.57 21.95 7.19
N THR A 141 -13.66 22.01 6.43
CA THR A 141 -13.95 23.15 5.56
C THR A 141 -14.25 24.37 6.42
N ILE A 142 -13.49 25.46 6.23
CA ILE A 142 -13.67 26.71 6.98
C ILE A 142 -14.39 27.73 6.09
N GLY A 143 -15.57 28.18 6.53
CA GLY A 143 -16.37 29.23 5.88
C GLY A 143 -17.87 29.08 6.15
N LYS A 144 -18.60 30.20 6.33
CA LYS A 144 -20.07 30.19 6.46
C LYS A 144 -20.71 29.95 5.09
N SER A 145 -21.78 29.15 5.06
CA SER A 145 -22.50 28.78 3.82
C SER A 145 -23.04 29.97 3.00
N ASN A 146 -23.15 31.15 3.62
CA ASN A 146 -23.84 32.32 3.05
C ASN A 146 -22.95 33.57 2.87
N SER A 147 -21.61 33.45 2.95
CA SER A 147 -20.72 34.60 2.71
C SER A 147 -19.88 34.40 1.45
N ALA A 148 -19.91 35.38 0.53
CA ALA A 148 -19.07 35.44 -0.67
C ALA A 148 -17.54 35.48 -0.38
N ASN A 149 -17.15 35.49 0.90
CA ASN A 149 -15.75 35.40 1.31
C ASN A 149 -15.27 33.94 1.34
N LYS A 150 -14.34 33.65 0.41
CA LYS A 150 -13.50 32.45 0.24
C LYS A 150 -13.74 31.31 1.24
N LYS A 151 -14.63 30.38 0.87
CA LYS A 151 -14.73 29.05 1.50
C LYS A 151 -13.42 28.30 1.29
N LYS A 152 -12.69 27.99 2.37
CA LYS A 152 -11.48 27.15 2.30
C LYS A 152 -11.93 25.69 2.41
N LYS A 153 -11.93 24.96 1.28
CA LYS A 153 -12.27 23.53 1.25
C LYS A 153 -11.38 22.77 2.24
N GLY A 154 -12.02 21.92 3.05
CA GLY A 154 -11.35 21.01 3.97
C GLY A 154 -10.64 19.88 3.20
N MET A 155 -9.92 19.04 3.94
CA MET A 155 -9.16 17.94 3.36
C MET A 155 -10.06 16.73 3.08
N PHE A 156 -10.31 15.85 4.05
CA PHE A 156 -11.20 14.68 3.91
C PHE A 156 -12.17 14.59 5.09
N ASN A 157 -13.20 13.75 4.98
CA ASN A 157 -14.20 13.63 6.04
C ASN A 157 -13.68 12.76 7.19
N PRO A 158 -14.03 13.06 8.46
CA PRO A 158 -13.71 12.19 9.59
C PRO A 158 -14.28 10.76 9.45
N THR A 159 -15.36 10.59 8.68
CA THR A 159 -15.96 9.29 8.37
C THR A 159 -15.07 8.41 7.49
N ASP A 160 -14.09 8.99 6.80
CA ASP A 160 -13.15 8.27 5.95
C ASP A 160 -11.99 7.64 6.76
N ILE A 161 -11.90 7.93 8.07
CA ILE A 161 -10.93 7.30 8.96
C ILE A 161 -11.26 5.81 9.11
N THR A 162 -10.32 4.97 8.68
CA THR A 162 -10.44 3.51 8.83
C THR A 162 -9.82 3.00 10.13
N PRO A 163 -10.15 1.76 10.55
CA PRO A 163 -9.49 1.12 11.68
C PRO A 163 -7.95 1.09 11.57
N TYR A 164 -7.39 0.93 10.37
CA TYR A 164 -5.94 0.95 10.15
C TYR A 164 -5.33 2.33 10.43
N MET A 165 -6.01 3.42 10.06
CA MET A 165 -5.56 4.79 10.39
C MET A 165 -5.61 5.05 11.90
N HIS A 166 -6.66 4.56 12.57
CA HIS A 166 -6.77 4.66 14.01
C HIS A 166 -5.67 3.86 14.74
N ILE A 167 -5.43 2.62 14.32
CA ILE A 167 -4.33 1.79 14.84
C ILE A 167 -2.98 2.47 14.63
N PHE A 168 -2.77 3.04 13.45
CA PHE A 168 -1.55 3.73 13.06
C PHE A 168 -1.18 4.88 14.00
N ALA A 169 -2.14 5.75 14.33
CA ALA A 169 -1.88 6.92 15.16
C ALA A 169 -1.89 6.65 16.68
N HIS A 170 -2.69 5.68 17.14
CA HIS A 170 -2.93 5.49 18.58
C HIS A 170 -2.24 4.26 19.18
N TYR A 171 -2.03 3.19 18.41
CA TYR A 171 -1.57 1.90 18.93
C TYR A 171 -0.17 1.54 18.49
N ILE A 172 0.26 1.90 17.27
CA ILE A 172 1.64 1.65 16.83
C ILE A 172 2.69 2.20 17.80
N PRO A 173 2.57 3.43 18.36
CA PRO A 173 3.52 3.93 19.36
C PRO A 173 3.61 3.05 20.61
N GLN A 174 2.48 2.48 21.04
CA GLN A 174 2.46 1.54 22.17
C GLN A 174 3.15 0.23 21.80
N PHE A 175 2.94 -0.27 20.59
CA PHE A 175 3.63 -1.46 20.09
C PHE A 175 5.14 -1.25 19.98
N PHE A 176 5.62 -0.09 19.54
CA PHE A 176 7.05 0.19 19.54
C PHE A 176 7.67 0.03 20.93
N ARG A 177 7.04 0.59 21.97
CA ARG A 177 7.51 0.47 23.36
C ARG A 177 7.51 -0.99 23.84
N ILE A 178 6.46 -1.75 23.55
CA ILE A 178 6.36 -3.17 23.88
C ILE A 178 7.47 -3.98 23.19
N LEU A 179 7.66 -3.77 21.88
CA LEU A 179 8.65 -4.50 21.10
C LEU A 179 10.07 -4.18 21.55
N LYS A 180 10.35 -2.90 21.82
CA LYS A 180 11.63 -2.45 22.34
C LYS A 180 11.97 -3.11 23.68
N SER A 181 11.00 -3.24 24.60
CA SER A 181 11.20 -3.94 25.87
C SER A 181 11.60 -5.42 25.71
N LYS A 182 11.26 -6.02 24.55
CA LYS A 182 11.57 -7.40 24.18
C LYS A 182 12.78 -7.52 23.24
N ASN A 183 13.48 -6.42 22.96
CA ASN A 183 14.54 -6.35 21.96
C ASN A 183 14.09 -6.82 20.56
N LEU A 184 12.86 -6.47 20.18
CA LEU A 184 12.24 -6.78 18.90
C LEU A 184 11.95 -5.48 18.13
N GLN A 185 11.80 -5.61 16.82
CA GLN A 185 11.51 -4.51 15.89
C GLN A 185 10.20 -4.78 15.16
N PHE A 186 9.51 -3.71 14.76
CA PHE A 186 8.19 -3.81 14.14
C PHE A 186 8.26 -4.56 12.79
N LYS A 187 9.32 -4.34 12.01
CA LYS A 187 9.55 -5.02 10.71
C LYS A 187 9.61 -6.55 10.80
N HIS A 188 9.97 -7.12 11.95
CA HIS A 188 10.02 -8.58 12.15
C HIS A 188 8.64 -9.24 12.05
N PHE A 189 7.57 -8.45 12.20
CA PHE A 189 6.18 -8.92 12.15
C PHE A 189 5.48 -8.58 10.83
N SER A 190 6.24 -8.16 9.81
CA SER A 190 5.70 -7.93 8.47
C SER A 190 5.28 -9.25 7.82
N THR A 191 4.06 -9.30 7.28
CA THR A 191 3.55 -10.48 6.55
C THR A 191 3.95 -10.47 5.07
N SER A 192 4.75 -9.50 4.63
CA SER A 192 5.17 -9.36 3.23
C SER A 192 5.78 -10.62 2.62
N SER A 193 6.51 -11.41 3.42
CA SER A 193 7.06 -12.69 2.97
C SER A 193 5.97 -13.74 2.71
N LEU A 194 4.90 -13.74 3.50
CA LEU A 194 3.74 -14.62 3.32
C LEU A 194 2.97 -14.25 2.05
N GLU A 195 2.71 -12.97 1.84
CA GLU A 195 2.04 -12.47 0.64
C GLU A 195 2.83 -12.80 -0.64
N LYS A 196 4.16 -12.59 -0.60
CA LYS A 196 5.04 -12.98 -1.72
C LYS A 196 5.00 -14.48 -1.99
N LYS A 197 5.00 -15.30 -0.93
CA LYS A 197 4.89 -16.76 -1.06
C LYS A 197 3.57 -17.17 -1.67
N ASN A 198 2.47 -16.57 -1.22
CA ASN A 198 1.14 -16.81 -1.77
C ASN A 198 1.07 -16.41 -3.25
N HIS A 199 1.60 -15.24 -3.62
CA HIS A 199 1.68 -14.81 -5.01
C HIS A 199 2.47 -15.80 -5.89
N MET A 200 3.62 -16.30 -5.42
CA MET A 200 4.38 -17.32 -6.14
C MET A 200 3.58 -18.62 -6.29
N HIS A 201 2.85 -19.05 -5.25
CA HIS A 201 2.03 -20.26 -5.32
C HIS A 201 0.90 -20.11 -6.34
N VAL A 202 0.20 -18.97 -6.34
CA VAL A 202 -0.80 -18.64 -7.35
C VAL A 202 -0.19 -18.69 -8.75
N TRP A 203 0.94 -18.02 -8.96
CA TRP A 203 1.60 -17.98 -10.27
C TRP A 203 2.04 -19.37 -10.76
N VAL A 204 2.74 -20.15 -9.92
CA VAL A 204 3.30 -21.47 -10.30
C VAL A 204 2.21 -22.52 -10.49
N PHE A 205 1.24 -22.59 -9.57
CA PHE A 205 0.31 -23.74 -9.51
C PHE A 205 -1.06 -23.44 -10.11
N PHE A 206 -1.48 -22.17 -10.12
CA PHE A 206 -2.80 -21.76 -10.61
C PHE A 206 -2.72 -20.94 -11.91
N GLY A 207 -1.60 -20.24 -12.15
CA GLY A 207 -1.37 -19.52 -13.41
C GLY A 207 -1.24 -20.45 -14.62
N ALA A 208 -0.84 -21.70 -14.41
CA ALA A 208 -0.72 -22.74 -15.43
C ALA A 208 -1.96 -23.63 -15.57
N THR A 209 -2.98 -23.51 -14.70
CA THR A 209 -4.22 -24.27 -14.86
C THR A 209 -5.13 -23.50 -15.82
N THR A 210 -5.15 -23.92 -17.08
CA THR A 210 -6.24 -23.62 -18.03
C THR A 210 -7.58 -23.75 -17.30
N MET A 211 -8.49 -22.79 -17.52
CA MET A 211 -9.81 -22.62 -16.88
C MET A 211 -10.82 -23.78 -17.11
N GLY A 212 -10.35 -25.02 -17.21
CA GLY A 212 -11.14 -26.22 -17.49
C GLY A 212 -10.91 -27.35 -16.49
N GLY A 213 -10.33 -27.09 -15.31
CA GLY A 213 -10.16 -28.12 -14.28
C GLY A 213 -9.34 -29.31 -14.78
N GLY A 214 -8.04 -29.08 -15.01
CA GLY A 214 -7.14 -30.15 -15.45
C GLY A 214 -7.20 -31.33 -14.47
N ASN A 215 -7.57 -32.50 -15.00
CA ASN A 215 -7.76 -33.74 -14.27
C ASN A 215 -6.38 -34.35 -13.87
N LYS A 216 -5.60 -33.60 -13.07
CA LYS A 216 -4.33 -34.09 -12.52
C LYS A 216 -4.63 -35.05 -11.37
N ALA A 217 -3.94 -36.20 -11.34
CA ALA A 217 -4.12 -37.23 -10.32
C ALA A 217 -3.91 -36.73 -8.88
N ASN A 218 -3.10 -35.68 -8.70
CA ASN A 218 -2.80 -35.09 -7.40
C ASN A 218 -3.43 -33.70 -7.26
N SER A 219 -3.94 -33.41 -6.06
CA SER A 219 -4.48 -32.10 -5.70
C SER A 219 -3.39 -31.00 -5.78
N VAL A 220 -3.82 -29.75 -5.98
CA VAL A 220 -2.90 -28.60 -5.98
C VAL A 220 -2.16 -28.47 -4.66
N VAL A 221 -2.82 -28.74 -3.54
CA VAL A 221 -2.21 -28.77 -2.20
C VAL A 221 -1.07 -29.79 -2.14
N HIS A 222 -1.27 -31.00 -2.68
CA HIS A 222 -0.21 -32.01 -2.73
C HIS A 222 1.00 -31.55 -3.57
N ASN A 223 0.75 -30.88 -4.70
CA ASN A 223 1.82 -30.34 -5.55
C ASN A 223 2.60 -29.23 -4.84
N ILE A 224 1.92 -28.32 -4.13
CA ILE A 224 2.56 -27.27 -3.32
C ILE A 224 3.43 -27.92 -2.23
N LEU A 225 2.88 -28.87 -1.46
CA LEU A 225 3.60 -29.54 -0.38
C LEU A 225 4.85 -30.27 -0.90
N THR A 226 4.73 -30.98 -2.02
CA THR A 226 5.86 -31.69 -2.64
C THR A 226 6.94 -30.71 -3.11
N TYR A 227 6.55 -29.60 -3.74
CA TYR A 227 7.48 -28.57 -4.16
C TYR A 227 8.21 -27.94 -2.97
N GLU A 228 7.49 -27.51 -1.93
CA GLU A 228 8.05 -26.90 -0.73
C GLU A 228 8.99 -27.86 0.02
N ASN A 229 8.59 -29.13 0.17
CA ASN A 229 9.43 -30.16 0.80
C ASN A 229 10.74 -30.39 0.02
N ARG A 230 10.69 -30.39 -1.32
CA ARG A 230 11.91 -30.46 -2.15
C ARG A 230 12.79 -29.23 -1.96
N GLN A 231 12.21 -28.03 -1.90
CA GLN A 231 12.97 -26.79 -1.66
C GLN A 231 13.68 -26.81 -0.30
N LEU A 232 13.02 -27.32 0.74
CA LEU A 232 13.60 -27.51 2.07
C LEU A 232 14.72 -28.54 2.05
N TYR A 233 14.50 -29.70 1.40
CA TYR A 233 15.53 -30.72 1.27
C TYR A 233 16.80 -30.18 0.60
N PHE A 234 16.69 -29.44 -0.51
CA PHE A 234 17.85 -28.86 -1.18
C PHE A 234 18.57 -27.84 -0.29
N LEU A 235 17.83 -27.03 0.47
CA LEU A 235 18.40 -26.06 1.39
C LEU A 235 19.15 -26.74 2.54
N MET A 236 18.54 -27.74 3.18
CA MET A 236 19.14 -28.46 4.31
C MET A 236 20.39 -29.25 3.92
N ASN A 237 20.45 -29.74 2.68
CA ASN A 237 21.57 -30.53 2.18
C ASN A 237 22.60 -29.71 1.38
N ASN A 238 22.49 -28.37 1.36
CA ASN A 238 23.34 -27.48 0.57
C ASN A 238 23.44 -27.86 -0.92
N ILE A 239 22.36 -28.41 -1.49
CA ILE A 239 22.32 -28.82 -2.90
C ILE A 239 21.99 -27.57 -3.75
N PRO A 240 22.80 -27.24 -4.77
CA PRO A 240 22.53 -26.11 -5.65
C PRO A 240 21.19 -26.27 -6.36
N LYS A 241 20.37 -25.21 -6.34
CA LYS A 241 19.04 -25.19 -7.00
C LYS A 241 19.11 -24.99 -8.52
N SER A 242 20.30 -24.67 -9.04
CA SER A 242 20.58 -24.59 -10.48
C SER A 242 21.95 -25.17 -10.78
N ILE A 243 22.06 -25.89 -11.90
CA ILE A 243 23.33 -26.29 -12.49
C ILE A 243 23.80 -25.11 -13.32
N VAL A 244 24.86 -24.41 -12.90
CA VAL A 244 25.57 -23.49 -13.79
C VAL A 244 26.32 -24.35 -14.78
N GLN A 245 25.78 -24.49 -15.99
CA GLN A 245 26.46 -25.17 -17.08
C GLN A 245 27.74 -24.38 -17.38
N LYS A 246 28.90 -24.91 -16.99
CA LYS A 246 30.18 -24.39 -17.49
C LYS A 246 30.20 -24.63 -18.99
N THR A 247 30.09 -23.58 -19.79
CA THR A 247 30.32 -23.64 -21.22
C THR A 247 31.74 -24.18 -21.43
N ILE A 248 31.85 -25.38 -22.00
CA ILE A 248 33.13 -25.92 -22.45
C ILE A 248 33.50 -25.12 -23.69
N VAL A 249 34.47 -24.21 -23.55
CA VAL A 249 35.11 -23.59 -24.71
C VAL A 249 36.03 -24.66 -25.30
N LEU A 250 35.64 -25.21 -26.46
CA LEU A 250 36.56 -25.99 -27.28
C LEU A 250 37.68 -25.04 -27.72
N LYS A 251 38.91 -25.36 -27.32
CA LYS A 251 40.09 -24.70 -27.89
C LYS A 251 40.23 -25.21 -29.33
N GLU A 252 40.21 -24.28 -30.28
CA GLU A 252 40.69 -24.48 -31.64
C GLU A 252 42.18 -24.83 -31.65
#